data_AF-A0AAW9EAY8-F1
#
_entry.id   AF-A0AAW9EAY8-F1
#
_cell.length_a   1.000
_cell.length_b   1.000
_cell.length_c   1.000
_cell.angle_alpha   90.00
_cell.angle_beta   90.00
_cell.angle_gamma   90.00
#
_symmetry.space_group_name_H-M   'P 1'
#
loop_
_entity.id
_entity.type
_entity.pdbx_description
1 polymer ?
#
loop_
_entity_poly.entity_id
_entity_poly.type
_entity_poly.pdbx_seq_one_letter_code
_entity_poly.pdbx_strand_id
1 'polypeptide(L)' 'YYRYFSEISEFTHDDLANMTQIDYDREMAFVAIRHPHDDPEIIGVARAMADPDNQQAEFAILVRSDLKGNTL' A
#
# COMPACT_ATOMS: atom_id res chain seq x y z
N TYR A 1 -2.83 13.30 10.71
CA TYR A 1 -3.30 12.84 9.39
C TYR A 1 -3.84 11.43 9.59
N TYR A 2 -5.16 11.26 9.65
CA TYR A 2 -5.84 9.98 9.95
C TYR A 2 -6.22 9.33 8.61
N ARG A 3 -5.52 8.28 8.16
CA ARG A 3 -5.74 7.67 6.83
C ARG A 3 -6.68 6.46 6.81
N TYR A 4 -7.37 6.09 7.90
CA TYR A 4 -8.22 4.88 7.88
C TYR A 4 -9.51 4.92 8.72
N PHE A 5 -10.09 6.10 9.00
CA PHE A 5 -11.37 6.19 9.74
C PHE A 5 -12.38 7.17 9.15
N SER A 6 -12.62 7.08 7.85
CA SER A 6 -13.85 7.61 7.28
C SER A 6 -14.42 6.57 6.33
N GLU A 7 -15.68 6.24 6.52
CA GLU A 7 -16.47 5.41 5.62
C GLU A 7 -16.54 6.14 4.26
N ILE A 8 -15.63 5.83 3.34
CA ILE A 8 -15.59 6.44 2.02
C ILE A 8 -16.71 5.79 1.20
N SER A 9 -17.83 6.49 1.10
CA SER A 9 -19.04 6.04 0.39
C SER A 9 -18.88 6.04 -1.13
N GLU A 10 -18.02 6.87 -1.71
CA GLU A 10 -17.77 6.90 -3.16
C GLU A 10 -16.49 7.71 -3.43
N PHE A 11 -15.60 7.21 -4.28
CA PHE A 11 -14.38 7.93 -4.69
C PHE A 11 -14.72 8.86 -5.86
N THR A 12 -14.37 10.15 -5.75
CA THR A 12 -14.40 11.04 -6.92
C THR A 12 -13.20 10.76 -7.83
N HIS A 13 -13.26 11.18 -9.10
CA HIS A 13 -12.15 11.00 -10.03
C HIS A 13 -10.85 11.67 -9.54
N ASP A 14 -10.97 12.80 -8.85
CA ASP A 14 -9.85 13.54 -8.28
C ASP A 14 -9.25 12.82 -7.04
N ASP A 15 -10.07 12.11 -6.26
CA ASP A 15 -9.59 11.26 -5.17
C ASP A 15 -8.77 10.09 -5.69
N LEU A 16 -9.21 9.48 -6.80
CA LEU A 16 -8.47 8.41 -7.47
C LEU A 16 -7.11 8.90 -8.00
N ALA A 17 -7.06 10.10 -8.59
CA ALA A 17 -5.81 10.69 -9.08
C ALA A 17 -4.80 10.91 -7.95
N ASN A 18 -5.23 11.49 -6.83
CA ASN A 18 -4.37 11.72 -5.66
C ASN A 18 -3.91 10.42 -4.97
N MET A 19 -4.68 9.33 -5.08
CA MET A 19 -4.27 8.01 -4.56
C MET A 19 -3.19 7.31 -5.40
N THR A 20 -2.95 7.77 -6.64
CA THR A 20 -1.95 7.20 -7.55
C THR A 20 -0.64 8.00 -7.60
N GLN A 21 -0.59 9.19 -6.99
CA GLN A 21 0.64 9.97 -6.85
C GLN A 21 1.49 9.36 -5.73
N ILE A 22 2.49 8.56 -6.12
CA ILE A 22 3.55 8.12 -5.23
C ILE A 22 4.72 9.08 -5.45
N ASP A 23 4.99 9.94 -4.47
CA ASP A 23 6.24 10.70 -4.40
C ASP A 23 7.34 9.71 -3.99
N TYR A 24 8.03 9.13 -4.96
CA TYR A 24 9.07 8.13 -4.72
C TYR A 24 10.26 8.64 -3.89
N ASP A 25 10.43 9.96 -3.71
CA ASP A 25 11.46 10.50 -2.82
C ASP A 25 11.09 10.32 -1.33
N ARG A 26 9.79 10.13 -1.02
CA ARG A 26 9.27 10.07 0.36
C ARG A 26 8.36 8.89 0.62
N GLU A 27 7.84 8.24 -0.41
CA GLU A 27 6.99 7.06 -0.33
C GLU A 27 7.64 5.89 -1.09
N MET A 28 7.75 4.74 -0.43
CA MET A 28 8.11 3.49 -1.08
C MET A 28 7.01 2.46 -0.90
N ALA A 29 6.69 1.74 -1.98
CA ALA A 29 5.78 0.61 -1.96
C ALA A 29 6.47 -0.64 -2.51
N PHE A 30 6.54 -1.67 -1.68
CA PHE A 30 6.95 -3.01 -2.09
C PHE A 30 5.72 -3.88 -2.26
N VAL A 31 5.63 -4.57 -3.40
CA VAL A 31 4.52 -5.44 -3.72
C VAL A 31 5.04 -6.88 -3.74
N ALA A 32 4.44 -7.74 -2.93
CA ALA A 32 4.66 -9.16 -3.00
C ALA A 32 3.74 -9.74 -4.08
N ILE A 33 4.33 -10.24 -5.16
CA ILE A 33 3.61 -10.86 -6.28
C ILE A 33 3.87 -12.36 -6.22
N ARG A 34 2.79 -13.14 -6.28
CA ARG A 34 2.85 -14.58 -6.52
C ARG A 34 2.53 -14.80 -7.99
N HIS A 35 3.24 -15.74 -8.61
CA HIS A 35 2.99 -16.17 -9.98
C HIS A 35 2.40 -17.59 -9.98
N PRO A 36 1.14 -17.80 -9.57
CA PRO A 36 0.47 -19.05 -9.83
C PRO A 36 0.17 -19.12 -11.33
N HIS A 37 1.02 -19.81 -12.10
CA HIS A 37 0.95 -19.84 -13.57
C HIS A 37 1.26 -18.47 -14.23
N ASP A 38 0.71 -18.22 -15.43
CA ASP A 38 0.93 -17.01 -16.23
C ASP A 38 0.14 -15.77 -15.75
N ASP A 39 -0.57 -15.85 -14.61
CA ASP A 39 -1.34 -14.74 -14.06
C ASP A 39 -0.72 -14.20 -12.75
N PRO A 40 0.00 -13.07 -12.76
CA PRO A 40 0.61 -12.49 -11.57
C PRO A 40 -0.42 -11.92 -10.60
N GLU A 41 -0.43 -12.42 -9.38
CA GLU A 41 -1.32 -11.96 -8.31
C GLU A 41 -0.56 -11.18 -7.23
N ILE A 42 -1.07 -10.02 -6.83
CA ILE A 42 -0.61 -9.32 -5.64
C ILE A 42 -1.12 -10.04 -4.39
N ILE A 43 -0.21 -10.49 -3.54
CA ILE A 43 -0.50 -11.21 -2.29
C ILE A 43 -0.22 -10.37 -1.04
N GLY A 44 0.49 -9.26 -1.19
CA GLY A 44 0.74 -8.32 -0.12
C GLY A 44 1.39 -7.04 -0.61
N VAL A 45 1.28 -5.99 0.20
CA VAL A 45 1.88 -4.69 -0.06
C VAL A 45 2.46 -4.16 1.24
N ALA A 46 3.73 -3.77 1.21
CA ALA A 46 4.36 -2.99 2.27
C ALA A 46 4.56 -1.56 1.76
N ARG A 47 4.09 -0.55 2.50
CA ARG A 47 4.33 0.86 2.19
C ARG A 47 5.08 1.51 3.33
N ALA A 48 6.01 2.38 2.99
CA ALA A 48 6.69 3.27 3.93
C ALA A 48 6.56 4.71 3.44
N MET A 49 6.41 5.64 4.37
CA MET A 49 6.37 7.08 4.12
C MET A 49 7.33 7.76 5.08
N ALA A 50 8.33 8.45 4.55
CA ALA A 50 9.28 9.23 5.29
C ALA A 50 8.76 10.65 5.55
N ASP A 51 9.17 11.25 6.67
CA ASP A 51 8.97 12.67 6.93
C ASP A 51 9.74 13.53 5.91
N PRO A 52 9.43 14.83 5.81
CA PRO A 52 10.08 15.70 4.83
C PRO A 52 11.61 15.78 4.92
N ASP A 53 12.16 15.47 6.09
CA ASP A 53 13.58 15.53 6.41
C ASP A 53 14.27 14.16 6.28
N ASN A 54 13.54 13.12 5.87
CA ASN A 54 13.98 11.72 5.74
C ASN A 54 14.61 11.13 7.02
N GLN A 55 14.20 11.59 8.21
CA GLN A 55 14.74 11.12 9.48
C GLN A 55 13.90 10.03 10.14
N GLN A 56 12.58 10.09 9.95
CA GLN A 56 11.63 9.11 10.48
C GLN A 56 10.68 8.65 9.39
N ALA A 57 10.24 7.41 9.47
CA ALA A 57 9.28 6.84 8.53
C ALA A 57 8.21 6.02 9.24
N GLU A 58 6.98 6.16 8.77
CA GLU A 58 5.86 5.29 9.15
C GLU A 58 5.69 4.21 8.08
N PHE A 59 5.30 3.00 8.50
CA PHE A 59 5.07 1.90 7.55
C PHE A 59 3.78 1.15 7.85
N ALA A 60 3.21 0.56 6.80
CA ALA A 60 2.03 -0.30 6.88
C ALA A 60 2.23 -1.52 5.99
N ILE A 61 1.78 -2.69 6.46
CA ILE A 61 1.84 -3.94 5.72
C ILE A 61 0.43 -4.52 5.61
N LEU A 62 0.00 -4.76 4.39
CA LEU A 62 -1.24 -5.47 4.07
C LEU A 62 -0.88 -6.83 3.49
N VAL A 63 -1.43 -7.89 4.06
CA VAL A 63 -1.30 -9.26 3.56
C VAL A 63 -2.70 -9.80 3.30
N ARG A 64 -2.89 -10.44 2.14
CA ARG A 64 -4.17 -11.03 1.75
C ARG A 64 -4.64 -12.01 2.83
N SER A 65 -5.88 -11.87 3.29
CA SER A 65 -6.38 -12.57 4.47
C SER A 65 -6.50 -14.09 4.30
N ASP A 66 -6.59 -14.57 3.06
CA ASP A 66 -6.55 -16.00 2.70
C ASP A 66 -5.13 -16.60 2.78
N LEU A 67 -4.11 -15.76 2.89
CA LEU A 67 -2.70 -16.14 3.12
C LEU A 67 -2.24 -15.87 4.56
N LYS A 68 -3.06 -15.22 5.38
CA LYS A 68 -2.78 -15.06 6.82
C LYS A 68 -2.83 -16.43 7.50
N GLY A 69 -1.66 -16.93 7.90
CA GLY A 69 -1.52 -18.20 8.64
C GLY A 69 -0.47 -19.14 8.06
N ASN A 70 0.03 -18.89 6.85
CA ASN A 70 1.26 -19.49 6.36
C ASN A 70 2.41 -18.53 6.68
N THR A 71 3.20 -18.86 7.69
CA THR A 71 4.53 -18.28 7.88
C THR A 71 5.28 -18.40 6.56
N LEU A 72 5.67 -17.25 5.99
CA LEU A 72 6.65 -17.18 4.90
C LEU A 72 8.00 -17.73 5.38
#